data_AF-A0A6P4IKX0-F1
#
_entry.id   AF-A0A6P4IKX0-F1
#
_cell.length_a   1.000
_cell.length_b   1.000
_cell.length_c   1.000
_cell.angle_alpha   90.00
_cell.angle_beta   90.00
_cell.angle_gamma   90.00
#
_symmetry.space_group_name_H-M   'P 1'
#
loop_
_entity.id
_entity.type
_entity.pdbx_description
1 polymer ?
#
loop_
_entity_poly.entity_id
_entity_poly.type
_entity_poly.pdbx_seq_one_letter_code
_entity_poly.pdbx_strand_id
1 'polypeptide(L)'
;MNPTISLSCLVVIIGSLLWTASADFDSDRQRVIEYFKNADPSSVSDSQVLFLVEFLAKHINDIELTAEQRSKAEDIVKQYNEDKSKRLVEGAPAQGGWITKLVRVIIVQLGIELASEGVKKATKS
;
A
#
# COMPACT_ATOMS: atom_id res chain seq x y z
N MET A 1 3.71 -8.68 -44.88
CA MET A 1 3.85 -8.58 -43.40
C MET A 1 2.50 -8.90 -42.80
N ASN A 2 2.41 -9.97 -42.01
CA ASN A 2 1.13 -10.52 -41.54
C ASN A 2 0.78 -9.89 -40.17
N PRO A 3 -0.24 -9.02 -40.07
CA PRO A 3 -0.53 -8.22 -38.86
C PRO A 3 -0.92 -9.06 -37.63
N THR A 4 -1.30 -10.31 -37.84
CA THR A 4 -1.73 -11.26 -36.80
C THR A 4 -0.63 -11.62 -35.80
N ILE A 5 0.64 -11.66 -36.25
CA ILE A 5 1.77 -12.00 -35.38
C ILE A 5 2.14 -10.83 -34.44
N SER A 6 1.89 -9.59 -34.89
CA SER A 6 2.13 -8.41 -34.06
C SER A 6 1.13 -8.28 -32.91
N LEU A 7 -0.11 -8.75 -33.10
CA LEU A 7 -1.15 -8.69 -32.06
C LEU A 7 -0.92 -9.72 -30.94
N SER A 8 -0.45 -10.93 -31.26
CA SER A 8 -0.28 -11.97 -30.24
C SER A 8 0.86 -11.64 -29.27
N CYS A 9 1.95 -11.03 -29.76
CA CYS A 9 3.05 -10.61 -28.91
C CYS A 9 2.62 -9.51 -27.91
N LEU A 10 1.77 -8.59 -28.36
CA LEU A 10 1.28 -7.49 -27.53
C LEU A 10 0.36 -8.00 -26.40
N VAL A 11 -0.48 -9.00 -26.68
CA VAL A 11 -1.32 -9.65 -25.66
C VAL A 11 -0.48 -10.43 -24.64
N VAL A 12 0.60 -11.10 -25.06
CA VAL A 12 1.51 -11.83 -24.14
C VAL A 12 2.29 -10.86 -23.25
N ILE A 13 2.72 -9.71 -23.78
CA ILE A 13 3.41 -8.69 -23.00
C ILE A 13 2.45 -8.03 -22.00
N ILE A 14 1.23 -7.69 -22.40
CA ILE A 14 0.20 -7.16 -21.49
C ILE A 14 -0.16 -8.19 -20.42
N GLY A 15 -0.33 -9.47 -20.78
CA GLY A 15 -0.62 -10.55 -19.82
C GLY A 15 0.51 -10.75 -18.80
N SER A 16 1.77 -10.69 -19.24
CA SER A 16 2.94 -10.80 -18.37
C SER A 16 3.07 -9.60 -17.42
N LEU A 17 2.84 -8.38 -17.92
CA LEU A 17 2.88 -7.16 -17.10
C LEU A 17 1.75 -7.15 -16.05
N LEU A 18 0.55 -7.59 -16.43
CA LEU A 18 -0.59 -7.68 -15.53
C LEU A 18 -0.38 -8.76 -14.46
N TRP A 19 0.28 -9.88 -14.81
CA TRP A 19 0.65 -10.95 -13.88
C TRP A 19 1.72 -10.49 -12.88
N THR A 20 2.78 -9.81 -13.34
CA THR A 20 3.82 -9.27 -12.45
C THR A 20 3.27 -8.23 -11.49
N ALA A 21 2.42 -7.31 -11.94
CA ALA A 21 1.78 -6.32 -11.07
C ALA A 21 0.82 -6.97 -10.05
N SER A 22 0.20 -8.10 -10.42
CA SER A 22 -0.67 -8.85 -9.50
C SER A 22 0.12 -9.67 -8.48
N ALA A 23 1.28 -10.22 -8.85
CA ALA A 23 2.14 -10.96 -7.94
C ALA A 23 2.77 -10.06 -6.86
N ASP A 24 3.16 -8.83 -7.23
CA ASP A 24 3.68 -7.83 -6.29
C ASP A 24 2.61 -7.45 -5.24
N PHE A 25 1.37 -7.23 -5.72
CA PHE A 25 0.23 -6.94 -4.86
C PHE A 25 -0.13 -8.08 -3.91
N ASP A 26 -0.21 -9.33 -4.38
CA ASP A 26 -0.57 -10.47 -3.52
C ASP A 26 0.50 -10.74 -2.45
N SER A 27 1.77 -10.57 -2.79
CA SER A 27 2.90 -10.72 -1.87
C SER A 27 2.88 -9.63 -0.79
N ASP A 28 2.72 -8.36 -1.19
CA ASP A 28 2.66 -7.25 -0.24
C ASP A 28 1.39 -7.31 0.63
N ARG A 29 0.26 -7.72 0.03
CA ARG A 29 -0.98 -8.01 0.76
C ARG A 29 -0.79 -9.09 1.82
N GLN A 30 -0.16 -10.20 1.47
CA GLN A 30 0.10 -11.28 2.42
C GLN A 30 0.96 -10.79 3.59
N ARG A 31 1.97 -9.95 3.30
CA ARG A 31 2.78 -9.29 4.33
C ARG A 31 1.97 -8.37 5.23
N VAL A 32 1.04 -7.57 4.70
CA VAL A 32 0.14 -6.75 5.53
C VAL A 32 -0.68 -7.66 6.45
N ILE A 33 -1.24 -8.74 5.93
CA ILE A 33 -2.03 -9.67 6.75
C ILE A 33 -1.13 -10.31 7.83
N GLU A 34 0.06 -10.77 7.48
CA GLU A 34 1.00 -11.39 8.43
C GLU A 34 1.42 -10.42 9.54
N TYR A 35 1.74 -9.17 9.18
CA TYR A 35 2.21 -8.16 10.13
C TYR A 35 1.11 -7.57 10.99
N PHE A 36 -0.16 -7.60 10.58
CA PHE A 36 -1.22 -6.88 11.29
C PHE A 36 -2.36 -7.78 11.82
N LYS A 37 -2.54 -9.00 11.32
CA LYS A 37 -3.66 -9.88 11.71
C LYS A 37 -3.70 -10.22 13.22
N ASN A 38 -2.53 -10.33 13.85
CA ASN A 38 -2.42 -10.59 15.30
C ASN A 38 -1.47 -9.61 15.99
N ALA A 39 -1.19 -8.47 15.37
CA ALA A 39 -0.25 -7.53 15.96
C ALA A 39 -0.91 -6.69 17.03
N ASP A 40 -0.22 -6.58 18.14
CA ASP A 40 -0.56 -5.62 19.18
C ASP A 40 -0.06 -4.22 18.74
N PRO A 41 -0.84 -3.14 18.90
CA PRO A 41 -0.41 -1.79 18.54
C PRO A 41 0.87 -1.33 19.24
N SER A 42 1.23 -1.93 20.37
CA SER A 42 2.51 -1.70 21.05
C SER A 42 3.68 -2.49 20.45
N SER A 43 3.41 -3.57 19.72
CA SER A 43 4.41 -4.48 19.11
C SER A 43 4.80 -4.11 17.68
N VAL A 44 4.01 -3.27 17.00
CA VAL A 44 4.30 -2.85 15.62
C VAL A 44 5.50 -1.92 15.59
N SER A 45 6.49 -2.27 14.78
CA SER A 45 7.71 -1.47 14.54
C SER A 45 7.47 -0.35 13.52
N ASP A 46 8.26 0.73 13.57
CA ASP A 46 8.10 1.84 12.63
C ASP A 46 8.33 1.42 11.17
N SER A 47 9.13 0.38 10.93
CA SER A 47 9.30 -0.22 9.59
C SER A 47 8.03 -0.89 9.07
N GLN A 48 7.26 -1.55 9.94
CA GLN A 48 5.97 -2.16 9.56
C GLN A 48 4.91 -1.09 9.31
N VAL A 49 4.92 -0.02 10.11
CA VAL A 49 4.05 1.15 9.90
C VAL A 49 4.38 1.79 8.55
N LEU A 50 5.66 2.03 8.27
CA LEU A 50 6.12 2.58 7.00
C LEU A 50 5.70 1.69 5.82
N PHE A 51 5.91 0.37 5.94
CA PHE A 51 5.49 -0.60 4.93
C PHE A 51 3.99 -0.51 4.62
N LEU A 52 3.14 -0.41 5.65
CA LEU A 52 1.70 -0.27 5.44
C LEU A 52 1.35 1.04 4.74
N VAL A 53 2.00 2.15 5.10
CA VAL A 53 1.76 3.42 4.41
C VAL A 53 2.24 3.41 2.97
N GLU A 54 3.37 2.77 2.67
CA GLU A 54 3.84 2.59 1.30
C GLU A 54 2.91 1.67 0.49
N PHE A 55 2.42 0.59 1.11
CA PHE A 55 1.42 -0.28 0.51
C PHE A 55 0.14 0.49 0.16
N LEU A 56 -0.38 1.28 1.11
CA LEU A 56 -1.53 2.14 0.86
C LEU A 56 -1.22 3.16 -0.24
N ALA A 57 -0.10 3.86 -0.19
CA ALA A 57 0.27 4.85 -1.20
C ALA A 57 0.33 4.25 -2.62
N LYS A 58 0.77 2.99 -2.75
CA LYS A 58 0.83 2.27 -4.04
C LYS A 58 -0.52 1.72 -4.48
N HIS A 59 -1.28 1.13 -3.56
CA HIS A 59 -2.40 0.27 -3.89
C HIS A 59 -3.76 0.81 -3.45
N ILE A 60 -3.88 1.99 -2.84
CA ILE A 60 -5.16 2.56 -2.33
C ILE A 60 -6.28 2.61 -3.39
N ASN A 61 -5.94 2.73 -4.67
CA ASN A 61 -6.90 2.72 -5.78
C ASN A 61 -7.25 1.31 -6.28
N ASP A 62 -6.40 0.33 -5.96
CA ASP A 62 -6.53 -1.07 -6.37
C ASP A 62 -7.10 -1.96 -5.25
N ILE A 63 -7.26 -1.44 -4.03
CA ILE A 63 -7.88 -2.14 -2.90
C ILE A 63 -9.31 -1.65 -2.65
N GLU A 64 -10.18 -2.60 -2.36
CA GLU A 64 -11.55 -2.34 -1.92
C GLU A 64 -11.50 -1.95 -0.45
N LEU A 65 -11.60 -0.65 -0.20
CA LEU A 65 -11.69 -0.04 1.14
C LEU A 65 -13.10 0.49 1.35
N THR A 66 -13.58 0.44 2.59
CA THR A 66 -14.77 1.20 2.98
C THR A 66 -14.50 2.70 2.85
N ALA A 67 -15.56 3.52 2.74
CA ALA A 67 -15.40 4.97 2.64
C ALA A 67 -14.62 5.57 3.83
N GLU A 68 -14.83 5.02 5.04
CA GLU A 68 -14.11 5.43 6.25
C GLU A 68 -12.64 5.02 6.21
N GLN A 69 -12.34 3.77 5.84
CA GLN A 69 -10.96 3.28 5.70
C GLN A 69 -10.20 4.05 4.62
N ARG A 70 -10.86 4.33 3.50
CA ARG A 70 -10.30 5.11 2.39
C ARG A 70 -9.95 6.53 2.83
N SER A 71 -10.86 7.21 3.53
CA SER A 71 -10.59 8.55 4.04
C SER A 71 -9.40 8.57 5.01
N LYS A 72 -9.29 7.58 5.91
CA LYS A 72 -8.14 7.44 6.82
C LYS A 72 -6.84 7.17 6.06
N ALA A 73 -6.88 6.24 5.10
CA ALA A 73 -5.74 5.89 4.28
C ALA A 73 -5.24 7.07 3.44
N GLU A 74 -6.14 7.83 2.82
CA GLU A 74 -5.80 9.02 2.04
C GLU A 74 -5.17 10.11 2.92
N ASP A 75 -5.67 10.32 4.13
CA ASP A 75 -5.10 11.28 5.08
C ASP A 75 -3.68 10.89 5.52
N ILE A 76 -3.48 9.60 5.85
CA ILE A 76 -2.17 9.02 6.19
C ILE A 76 -1.18 9.18 5.04
N VAL A 77 -1.58 8.80 3.82
CA VAL A 77 -0.72 8.87 2.62
C VAL A 77 -0.40 10.33 2.28
N LYS A 78 -1.37 11.23 2.43
CA LYS A 78 -1.15 12.67 2.26
C LYS A 78 -0.12 13.19 3.25
N GLN A 79 -0.26 12.89 4.54
CA GLN A 79 0.69 13.31 5.55
C GLN A 79 2.10 12.73 5.29
N TYR A 80 2.18 11.46 4.91
CA TYR A 80 3.45 10.83 4.51
C TYR A 80 4.12 11.55 3.33
N ASN A 81 3.35 11.88 2.29
CA ASN A 81 3.87 12.58 1.12
C ASN A 81 4.29 14.02 1.44
N GLU A 82 3.51 14.75 2.24
CA GLU A 82 3.87 16.09 2.70
C GLU A 82 5.19 16.09 3.49
N ASP A 83 5.36 15.12 4.40
CA ASP A 83 6.59 14.96 5.16
C ASP A 83 7.77 14.58 4.26
N LYS A 84 7.54 13.66 3.31
CA LYS A 84 8.54 13.27 2.31
C LYS A 84 8.97 14.46 1.46
N SER A 85 8.03 15.28 1.01
CA SER A 85 8.31 16.50 0.24
C SER A 85 9.05 17.55 1.06
N LYS A 86 8.70 17.77 2.32
CA LYS A 86 9.43 18.69 3.23
C LYS A 86 10.88 18.26 3.41
N ARG A 87 11.13 16.95 3.59
CA ARG A 87 12.49 16.40 3.72
C ARG A 87 13.35 16.57 2.48
N LEU A 88 12.76 16.46 1.29
CA LEU A 88 13.49 16.66 0.03
C LEU A 88 14.00 18.11 -0.12
N VAL A 89 13.31 19.08 0.49
CA VAL A 89 13.70 20.49 0.49
C VAL A 89 14.75 20.80 1.55
N GLU A 90 14.69 20.13 2.70
CA GLU A 90 15.53 20.44 3.87
C GLU A 90 16.82 19.62 3.96
N GLY A 91 17.01 18.59 3.12
CA GLY A 91 18.24 17.79 3.05
C GLY A 91 18.57 16.99 4.32
N ALA A 92 17.65 16.92 5.28
CA ALA A 92 17.82 16.24 6.55
C ALA A 92 17.68 14.71 6.40
N PRO A 93 18.48 13.90 7.13
CA PRO A 93 18.39 12.45 7.07
C PRO A 93 17.01 11.96 7.51
N ALA A 94 16.55 10.87 6.89
CA ALA A 94 15.20 10.30 7.00
C ALA A 94 14.84 9.66 8.37
N GLN A 95 15.39 10.18 9.47
CA GLN A 95 15.22 9.60 10.80
C GLN A 95 14.02 10.21 11.54
N GLY A 96 12.85 9.57 11.38
CA GLY A 96 11.97 9.29 12.53
C GLY A 96 11.04 10.38 13.07
N GLY A 97 10.58 11.36 12.26
CA GLY A 97 9.76 12.48 12.77
C GLY A 97 8.25 12.47 12.44
N TRP A 98 7.81 11.81 11.38
CA TRP A 98 6.42 11.97 10.88
C TRP A 98 5.38 11.09 11.58
N ILE A 99 5.78 9.93 12.08
CA ILE A 99 4.87 8.99 12.72
C ILE A 99 4.71 9.40 14.18
N THR A 100 3.79 10.34 14.44
CA THR A 100 3.40 10.66 15.81
C THR A 100 2.69 9.45 16.45
N LYS A 101 2.68 9.35 17.78
CA LYS A 101 1.97 8.25 18.48
C LYS A 101 0.52 8.09 18.04
N LEU A 102 -0.19 9.19 17.76
CA LEU A 102 -1.58 9.16 17.31
C LEU A 102 -1.69 8.60 15.88
N VAL A 103 -0.86 9.12 14.96
CA VAL A 103 -0.81 8.63 13.57
C VAL A 103 -0.45 7.15 13.53
N ARG A 104 0.49 6.72 14.37
CA ARG A 104 0.86 5.31 14.54
C ARG A 104 -0.35 4.44 14.90
N VAL A 105 -1.14 4.86 15.88
CA VAL A 105 -2.33 4.11 16.31
C VAL A 105 -3.34 4.00 15.18
N ILE A 106 -3.57 5.08 14.43
CA ILE A 106 -4.51 5.08 13.29
C ILE A 106 -4.01 4.13 12.19
N ILE A 107 -2.72 4.20 11.83
CA ILE A 107 -2.13 3.32 10.82
C ILE A 107 -2.21 1.86 11.23
N VAL A 108 -1.84 1.54 12.48
CA VAL A 108 -1.89 0.15 12.97
C VAL A 108 -3.33 -0.37 13.02
N GLN A 109 -4.27 0.46 13.50
CA GLN A 109 -5.68 0.09 13.54
C GLN A 109 -6.23 -0.18 12.14
N LEU A 110 -5.91 0.68 11.18
CA LEU A 110 -6.26 0.49 9.77
C LEU A 110 -5.63 -0.80 9.21
N GLY A 111 -4.38 -1.11 9.57
CA GLY A 111 -3.71 -2.35 9.19
C GLY A 111 -4.38 -3.61 9.75
N ILE A 112 -4.79 -3.58 11.03
CA ILE A 112 -5.51 -4.68 11.68
C ILE A 112 -6.88 -4.89 11.01
N GLU A 113 -7.58 -3.80 10.73
CA GLU A 113 -8.89 -3.80 10.07
C GLU A 113 -8.78 -4.39 8.64
N LEU A 114 -7.80 -3.91 7.87
CA LEU A 114 -7.45 -4.43 6.56
C LEU A 114 -7.07 -5.92 6.57
N ALA A 115 -6.29 -6.35 7.56
CA ALA A 115 -5.88 -7.74 7.71
C ALA A 115 -7.05 -8.65 8.13
N SER A 116 -7.97 -8.13 8.94
CA SER A 116 -9.15 -8.84 9.44
C SER A 116 -10.24 -8.99 8.38
N GLU A 117 -10.49 -7.93 7.61
CA GLU A 117 -11.43 -7.93 6.47
C GLU A 117 -10.85 -8.63 5.23
N GLY A 118 -9.53 -8.83 5.23
CA GLY A 118 -8.80 -9.55 4.20
C GLY A 118 -8.70 -8.74 2.92
N VAL A 119 -7.96 -7.62 2.94
CA VAL A 119 -7.59 -6.74 1.80
C VAL A 119 -8.07 -7.26 0.45
N LYS A 120 -9.22 -6.81 -0.04
CA LYS A 120 -9.73 -7.30 -1.33
C LYS A 120 -9.21 -6.42 -2.45
N LYS A 121 -8.79 -7.00 -3.57
CA LYS A 121 -8.45 -6.22 -4.76
C LYS A 121 -9.76 -5.66 -5.32
N ALA A 122 -9.85 -4.35 -5.52
CA ALA A 122 -10.95 -3.72 -6.22
C ALA A 122 -11.02 -4.36 -7.61
N THR A 123 -12.03 -5.19 -7.83
CA THR A 123 -12.23 -5.81 -9.15
C THR A 123 -12.75 -4.72 -10.05
N LYS A 124 -11.86 -4.11 -10.85
CA LYS A 124 -12.23 -3.15 -11.87
C LYS A 124 -13.10 -3.88 -12.90
N SER A 125 -14.41 -3.68 -12.80
CA SER A 125 -15.39 -4.16 -13.78
C SER A 125 -15.28 -3.40 -15.09
#